data_AF-F3KL29-F1
#
_entry.id   AF-F3KL29-F1
#
_cell.length_a   1.000
_cell.length_b   1.000
_cell.length_c   1.000
_cell.angle_alpha   90.00
_cell.angle_beta   90.00
_cell.angle_gamma   90.00
#
_symmetry.space_group_name_H-M   'P 1'
#
loop_
_entity.id
_entity.type
_entity.pdbx_description
1 polymer ?
#
loop_
_entity_poly.entity_id
_entity_poly.type
_entity_poly.pdbx_seq_one_letter_code
_entity_poly.pdbx_strand_id
1 'polypeptide(L)'
;MIDRININVSAVDYDKTGKAISQQLSLLEEMVHEQEGFVMTDSEFAFGWHFFVVSVNKRLVEKLVDQMGADFERLKGKGIEKKFLTWLTSNLEGKTPRFKLAIKEEMESSKYGIF
;
A
#
# COMPACT_ATOMS: atom_id res chain seq x y z
N MET A 1 7.25 -16.18 -11.64
CA MET A 1 7.61 -14.87 -11.05
C MET A 1 6.51 -14.49 -10.08
N ILE A 2 6.83 -14.07 -8.87
CA ILE A 2 5.84 -13.53 -7.92
C ILE A 2 5.53 -12.11 -8.38
N ASP A 3 4.32 -11.87 -8.88
CA ASP A 3 3.87 -10.53 -9.26
C ASP A 3 3.61 -9.69 -7.99
N ARG A 4 4.14 -8.47 -7.94
CA ARG A 4 4.10 -7.61 -6.75
C ARG A 4 3.68 -6.20 -7.10
N ILE A 5 2.80 -5.65 -6.27
CA ILE A 5 2.42 -4.24 -6.28
C ILE A 5 3.42 -3.49 -5.42
N ASN A 6 4.16 -2.55 -6.02
CA ASN A 6 5.11 -1.70 -5.31
C ASN A 6 4.44 -0.37 -4.97
N ILE A 7 4.33 -0.08 -3.68
CA ILE A 7 3.72 1.13 -3.15
C ILE A 7 4.81 2.00 -2.54
N ASN A 8 5.03 3.17 -3.12
CA ASN A 8 5.87 4.20 -2.54
C ASN A 8 5.12 4.86 -1.39
N VAL A 9 5.78 4.99 -0.25
CA VAL A 9 5.27 5.62 0.95
C VAL A 9 6.07 6.87 1.22
N SER A 10 5.38 7.97 1.48
CA SER A 10 5.98 9.20 2.02
C SER A 10 5.33 9.50 3.35
N ALA A 11 6.08 9.55 4.44
CA ALA A 11 5.56 9.74 5.79
C ALA A 11 6.36 10.76 6.59
N VAL A 12 5.71 11.55 7.45
CA VAL A 12 6.44 12.43 8.40
C VAL A 12 6.96 11.70 9.63
N ASP A 13 6.43 10.50 9.90
CA ASP A 13 6.80 9.64 11.03
C ASP A 13 6.91 8.20 10.50
N TYR A 14 8.15 7.74 10.30
CA TYR A 14 8.44 6.42 9.75
C TYR A 14 7.99 5.30 10.68
N ASP A 15 8.37 5.37 11.95
CA ASP A 15 8.12 4.27 12.90
C ASP A 15 6.61 4.05 13.07
N LYS A 16 5.84 5.14 13.23
CA LYS A 16 4.39 5.04 13.40
C LYS A 16 3.69 4.61 12.12
N THR A 17 4.07 5.16 10.97
CA THR A 17 3.44 4.81 9.68
C THR A 17 3.80 3.39 9.26
N GLY A 18 5.08 3.02 9.37
CA GLY A 18 5.56 1.68 9.06
C GLY A 18 4.90 0.62 9.93
N LYS A 19 4.81 0.85 11.25
CA LYS A 19 4.10 -0.05 12.16
C LYS A 19 2.62 -0.20 11.80
N ALA A 20 1.94 0.90 11.48
CA ALA A 20 0.53 0.86 11.09
C ALA A 20 0.30 0.08 9.79
N ILE A 21 1.17 0.27 8.79
CA ILE A 21 1.14 -0.49 7.53
C ILE A 21 1.37 -1.97 7.81
N SER A 22 2.42 -2.33 8.54
CA SER A 22 2.73 -3.73 8.86
C SER A 22 1.59 -4.39 9.60
N GLN A 23 1.03 -3.74 10.62
CA GLN A 23 -0.13 -4.27 11.35
C GLN A 23 -1.34 -4.50 10.44
N GLN A 24 -1.67 -3.54 9.58
CA GLN A 24 -2.82 -3.67 8.68
C GLN A 24 -2.62 -4.79 7.66
N LEU A 25 -1.41 -4.96 7.12
CA LEU A 25 -1.10 -6.00 6.15
C LEU A 25 -0.97 -7.39 6.81
N SER A 26 -0.48 -7.48 8.04
CA SER A 26 -0.50 -8.72 8.82
C SER A 26 -1.92 -9.16 9.16
N LEU A 27 -2.83 -8.24 9.51
CA LEU A 27 -4.25 -8.57 9.69
C LEU A 27 -4.89 -9.08 8.38
N LEU A 28 -4.47 -8.54 7.24
CA LEU A 28 -4.91 -9.03 5.94
C LEU A 28 -4.40 -10.45 5.68
N GLU A 29 -3.10 -10.70 5.90
CA GLU A 29 -2.50 -12.04 5.80
C GLU A 29 -3.26 -13.08 6.64
N GLU A 30 -3.56 -12.75 7.90
CA GLU A 30 -4.35 -13.59 8.80
C GLU A 30 -5.76 -13.86 8.26
N MET A 31 -6.45 -12.82 7.78
CA MET A 31 -7.81 -12.93 7.26
C MET A 31 -7.91 -13.87 6.05
N VAL A 32 -6.86 -13.93 5.23
CA VAL A 32 -6.88 -14.72 3.98
C VAL A 32 -6.00 -15.97 4.03
N HIS A 33 -5.52 -16.33 5.23
CA HIS A 33 -4.65 -17.47 5.49
C HIS A 33 -3.40 -17.49 4.58
N GLU A 34 -2.71 -16.36 4.46
CA GLU A 34 -1.42 -16.22 3.77
C GLU A 34 -0.32 -15.80 4.75
N GLN A 35 0.93 -15.96 4.34
CA GLN A 35 2.11 -15.51 5.10
C GLN A 35 3.13 -14.90 4.13
N GLU A 36 3.98 -13.99 4.61
CA GLU A 36 5.04 -13.34 3.83
C GLU A 36 4.53 -12.64 2.55
N GLY A 37 3.29 -12.15 2.61
CA GLY A 37 2.58 -11.47 1.54
C GLY A 37 3.06 -10.05 1.28
N PHE A 38 3.86 -9.46 2.17
CA PHE A 38 4.48 -8.14 1.93
C PHE A 38 5.87 -8.02 2.52
N VAL A 39 6.65 -7.07 1.99
CA VAL A 39 7.96 -6.67 2.52
C VAL A 39 8.09 -5.15 2.44
N MET A 40 8.93 -4.57 3.30
CA MET A 40 9.21 -3.14 3.34
C MET A 40 10.70 -2.91 3.16
N THR A 41 11.07 -1.88 2.42
CA THR A 41 12.46 -1.41 2.35
C THR A 41 12.80 -0.58 3.58
N ASP A 42 14.10 -0.36 3.79
CA ASP A 42 14.56 0.68 4.69
C ASP A 42 14.06 2.07 4.25
N SER A 43 14.07 2.98 5.22
CA SER A 43 13.61 4.36 5.07
C SER A 43 14.74 5.28 4.63
N GLU A 44 14.48 6.10 3.62
CA GLU A 44 15.32 7.24 3.24
C GLU A 44 14.70 8.54 3.77
N PHE A 45 15.45 9.33 4.53
CA PHE A 45 14.96 10.59 5.09
C PHE A 45 15.43 11.79 4.27
N ALA A 46 14.49 12.61 3.79
CA ALA A 46 14.76 13.86 3.09
C ALA A 46 13.63 14.87 3.27
N PHE A 47 13.99 16.16 3.41
CA PHE A 47 13.03 17.28 3.48
C PHE A 47 11.94 17.13 4.57
N GLY A 48 12.24 16.48 5.70
CA GLY A 48 11.27 16.25 6.77
C GLY A 48 10.30 15.09 6.49
N TRP A 49 10.58 14.27 5.48
CA TRP A 49 9.81 13.09 5.11
C TRP A 49 10.70 11.85 5.07
N HIS A 50 10.08 10.73 5.35
CA HIS A 50 10.62 9.39 5.16
C HIS A 50 10.01 8.77 3.91
N PHE A 51 10.86 8.18 3.08
CA PHE A 51 10.51 7.53 1.83
C PHE A 51 10.92 6.06 1.89
N PHE A 52 9.98 5.16 1.61
CA PHE A 52 10.24 3.73 1.56
C PHE A 52 9.22 3.05 0.65
N VAL A 53 9.49 1.79 0.29
CA VAL A 53 8.62 0.99 -0.57
C VAL A 53 8.02 -0.15 0.22
N VAL A 54 6.71 -0.34 0.08
CA VAL A 54 5.99 -1.53 0.51
C VAL A 54 5.69 -2.35 -0.73
N SER A 55 6.27 -3.54 -0.83
CA SER A 55 6.02 -4.46 -1.93
C SER A 55 5.03 -5.53 -1.46
N VAL A 56 3.85 -5.58 -2.04
CA VAL A 56 2.76 -6.52 -1.68
C VAL A 56 2.59 -7.56 -2.79
N ASN A 57 2.49 -8.83 -2.44
CA ASN A 57 2.19 -9.91 -3.37
C ASN A 57 0.77 -9.72 -3.94
N LYS A 58 0.64 -9.74 -5.27
CA LYS A 58 -0.66 -9.53 -5.92
C LYS A 58 -1.69 -10.58 -5.51
N ARG A 59 -1.27 -11.81 -5.22
CA ARG A 59 -2.14 -12.88 -4.71
C ARG A 59 -2.82 -12.51 -3.39
N LEU A 60 -2.13 -11.78 -2.50
CA LEU A 60 -2.71 -11.32 -1.24
C LEU A 60 -3.89 -10.36 -1.51
N VAL A 61 -3.74 -9.51 -2.52
CA VAL A 61 -4.76 -8.55 -2.93
C VAL A 61 -5.91 -9.25 -3.65
N GLU A 62 -5.64 -10.23 -4.51
CA GLU A 62 -6.69 -11.04 -5.16
C GLU A 62 -7.57 -11.75 -4.13
N LYS A 63 -6.96 -12.34 -3.10
CA LYS A 63 -7.72 -12.94 -1.98
C LYS A 63 -8.54 -11.93 -1.19
N LEU A 64 -8.04 -10.69 -1.03
CA LEU A 64 -8.85 -9.61 -0.45
C LEU A 64 -10.08 -9.30 -1.31
N VAL A 65 -9.92 -9.26 -2.64
CA VAL A 65 -11.03 -9.06 -3.58
C VAL A 65 -12.08 -10.16 -3.38
N ASP A 66 -11.65 -11.42 -3.33
CA ASP A 66 -12.55 -12.55 -3.13
C ASP A 66 -13.29 -12.46 -1.79
N GLN A 67 -12.59 -12.09 -0.71
CA GLN A 67 -13.16 -11.98 0.63
C GLN A 67 -14.17 -10.83 0.78
N MET A 68 -13.91 -9.68 0.13
CA MET A 68 -14.78 -8.50 0.19
C MET A 68 -15.89 -8.51 -0.87
N GLY A 69 -15.68 -9.21 -1.99
CA GLY A 69 -16.63 -9.32 -3.11
C GLY A 69 -17.12 -7.95 -3.60
N ALA A 70 -18.44 -7.76 -3.57
CA ALA A 70 -19.09 -6.55 -4.09
C ALA A 70 -18.66 -5.25 -3.37
N ASP A 71 -18.23 -5.34 -2.10
CA ASP A 71 -17.76 -4.17 -1.37
C ASP A 71 -16.38 -3.70 -1.87
N PHE A 72 -15.53 -4.62 -2.34
CA PHE A 72 -14.29 -4.25 -3.01
C PHE A 72 -14.58 -3.50 -4.31
N GLU A 73 -15.57 -3.97 -5.07
CA GLU A 73 -15.92 -3.34 -6.34
C GLU A 73 -16.40 -1.89 -6.20
N ARG A 74 -16.97 -1.54 -5.05
CA ARG A 74 -17.43 -0.17 -4.74
C ARG A 74 -16.30 0.78 -4.35
N LEU A 75 -15.09 0.28 -4.07
CA LEU A 75 -13.95 1.13 -3.75
C LEU A 75 -13.57 2.04 -4.91
N LYS A 76 -13.14 3.26 -4.60
CA LYS A 76 -12.64 4.21 -5.59
C LYS A 76 -11.32 3.71 -6.18
N GLY A 77 -11.15 3.91 -7.49
CA GLY A 77 -9.93 3.54 -8.22
C GLY A 77 -10.22 2.65 -9.43
N LYS A 78 -9.40 2.78 -10.48
CA LYS A 78 -9.49 1.94 -11.68
C LYS A 78 -8.55 0.74 -11.55
N GLY A 79 -9.12 -0.46 -11.56
CA GLY A 79 -8.35 -1.71 -11.40
C GLY A 79 -8.09 -2.08 -9.94
N ILE A 80 -7.61 -3.31 -9.74
CA ILE A 80 -7.45 -3.93 -8.42
C ILE A 80 -6.41 -3.18 -7.59
N GLU A 81 -5.29 -2.80 -8.21
CA GLU A 81 -4.17 -2.14 -7.55
C GLU A 81 -4.58 -0.78 -6.97
N LYS A 82 -5.34 0.00 -7.73
CA LYS A 82 -5.84 1.32 -7.28
C LYS A 82 -6.88 1.20 -6.19
N LYS A 83 -7.80 0.25 -6.31
CA LYS A 83 -8.81 -0.02 -5.27
C LYS A 83 -8.15 -0.51 -3.99
N PHE A 84 -7.12 -1.35 -4.10
CA PHE A 84 -6.30 -1.77 -2.97
C PHE A 84 -5.57 -0.61 -2.30
N LEU A 85 -4.96 0.29 -3.09
CA LEU A 85 -4.32 1.50 -2.56
C LEU A 85 -5.33 2.37 -1.78
N THR A 86 -6.54 2.54 -2.31
CA THR A 86 -7.64 3.24 -1.61
C THR A 86 -8.01 2.53 -0.31
N TRP A 87 -8.22 1.21 -0.35
CA TRP A 87 -8.53 0.40 0.84
C TRP A 87 -7.46 0.56 1.91
N LEU A 88 -6.18 0.42 1.53
CA LEU A 88 -5.07 0.53 2.46
C LEU A 88 -4.99 1.93 3.07
N THR A 89 -5.14 2.98 2.24
CA THR A 89 -5.15 4.37 2.71
C THR A 89 -6.27 4.60 3.73
N SER A 90 -7.51 4.22 3.42
CA SER A 90 -8.65 4.38 4.32
C SER A 90 -8.50 3.59 5.62
N ASN A 91 -7.83 2.44 5.59
CA ASN A 91 -7.56 1.67 6.81
C ASN A 91 -6.42 2.24 7.68
N LEU A 92 -5.62 3.18 7.15
CA LEU A 92 -4.53 3.84 7.86
C LEU A 92 -4.89 5.26 8.30
N GLU A 93 -5.89 5.88 7.69
CA GLU A 93 -6.43 7.17 8.09
C GLU A 93 -6.79 7.19 9.59
N GLY A 94 -6.36 8.22 10.30
CA GLY A 94 -6.55 8.37 11.74
C GLY A 94 -5.61 7.52 12.62
N LYS A 95 -4.90 6.54 12.08
CA LYS A 95 -3.94 5.69 12.85
C LYS A 95 -2.51 6.24 12.82
N THR A 96 -2.17 7.01 11.80
CA THR A 96 -0.82 7.57 11.61
C THR A 96 -0.88 9.08 11.28
N PRO A 97 0.19 9.87 11.56
CA PRO A 97 0.31 11.26 11.10
C PRO A 97 0.29 11.36 9.57
N ARG A 98 0.64 12.54 9.04
CA ARG A 98 0.60 12.81 7.60
C ARG A 98 1.45 11.81 6.80
N PHE A 99 0.79 11.06 5.91
CA PHE A 99 1.40 10.11 4.99
C PHE A 99 0.78 10.22 3.58
N LYS A 100 1.45 9.64 2.59
CA LYS A 100 0.96 9.45 1.22
C LYS A 100 1.38 8.09 0.70
N LEU A 101 0.50 7.45 -0.06
CA LEU A 101 0.77 6.19 -0.75
C LEU A 101 0.58 6.40 -2.26
N ALA A 102 1.48 5.87 -3.07
CA ALA A 102 1.40 5.92 -4.53
C ALA A 102 1.92 4.61 -5.14
N ILE A 103 1.32 4.13 -6.22
CA ILE A 103 1.83 2.94 -6.93
C ILE A 103 3.04 3.38 -7.77
N LYS A 104 4.12 2.60 -7.72
CA LYS A 104 5.42 2.97 -8.31
C LYS A 104 5.33 3.33 -9.80
N GLU A 105 4.49 2.65 -10.58
CA GLU A 105 4.29 2.94 -12.01
C GLU A 105 3.79 4.38 -12.28
N GLU A 106 3.04 4.98 -11.34
CA GLU A 106 2.58 6.38 -11.49
C GLU A 106 3.67 7.41 -11.21
N MET A 107 4.66 7.05 -10.39
CA MET A 107 5.75 7.96 -10.04
C MET A 107 6.77 8.10 -11.18
N GLU A 108 6.93 7.07 -12.01
CA GLU A 108 7.74 7.18 -13.22
C GLU A 108 7.04 8.04 -14.29
N SER A 109 5.72 7.94 -14.43
CA SER A 109 4.94 8.79 -15.34
C SER A 109 5.01 10.28 -14.97
N SER A 110 4.93 10.60 -13.68
CA SER A 110 4.98 11.99 -13.20
C SER A 110 6.38 12.60 -13.20
N LYS A 111 7.45 11.79 -13.29
CA LYS A 111 8.84 12.27 -13.52
C LYS A 111 9.00 12.93 -14.90
N TYR A 112 8.13 12.63 -15.87
CA TYR A 112 8.20 13.17 -17.23
C TYR A 112 7.17 14.25 -17.55
N GLY A 113 6.34 14.67 -16.59
CA GLY A 113 5.55 15.92 -16.69
C GLY A 113 4.72 16.09 -17.97
N ILE A 114 4.02 15.06 -18.43
CA ILE A 114 3.10 15.21 -19.56
C ILE A 114 1.67 15.41 -19.01
N PHE A 115 1.25 16.67 -18.94
CA PHE A 115 -0.15 17.10 -18.86
C PHE A 115 -0.56 17.69 -20.19
#